data_AF-A0A964ZCC4-F1
#
_entry.id   AF-A0A964ZCC4-F1
#
_cell.length_a   1.000
_cell.length_b   1.000
_cell.length_c   1.000
_cell.angle_alpha   90.00
_cell.angle_beta   90.00
_cell.angle_gamma   90.00
#
_symmetry.space_group_name_H-M   'P 1'
#
loop_
_entity.id
_entity.type
_entity.pdbx_description
1 polymer ?
#
loop_
_entity_poly.entity_id
_entity_poly.type
_entity_poly.pdbx_seq_one_letter_code
_entity_poly.pdbx_strand_id
1 'polypeptide(L)'
;VVIGEGEKDEAPMLFNGEHVGNGSKPVTDVAVDPIDGTTLTSLGRGNALSVIAVAERGSMFNPGPFVYMNKIAVGPDARGAIDITKSVRHNLDAIARAKHKTLNELTIVVLDRPRHDDLVGEIRSAGCRIKLISDGDIFGAIAAAWPQTGVDALMGIGGTPEGVTSAAAIKALGGEIQGLLWARGEEDRALARASGIDMNRVLTTDDLVQCDDAFFAATGVTDGDLLRGVRYDTYGATSQSLVMRVRSGTIRTIDTRHRADRIGQYSSLEFR
;
A
#
# COMPACT_ATOMS: atom_id res chain seq x y z
N VAL A 1 -14.90 -7.49 -6.49
CA VAL A 1 -13.77 -6.54 -6.43
C VAL A 1 -14.29 -5.26 -5.81
N VAL A 2 -13.67 -4.79 -4.73
CA VAL A 2 -14.01 -3.52 -4.06
C VAL A 2 -13.03 -2.42 -4.49
N ILE A 3 -11.76 -2.80 -4.68
CA ILE A 3 -10.70 -1.97 -5.23
C ILE A 3 -10.06 -2.74 -6.36
N GLY A 4 -10.03 -2.16 -7.56
CA GLY A 4 -9.30 -2.68 -8.70
C GLY A 4 -8.85 -1.54 -9.61
N GLU A 5 -8.80 -1.77 -10.92
CA GLU A 5 -8.38 -0.76 -11.92
C GLU A 5 -9.35 0.44 -12.00
N GLY A 6 -10.51 0.36 -11.32
CA GLY A 6 -11.42 1.46 -11.05
C GLY A 6 -12.73 1.41 -11.86
N GLU A 7 -13.50 2.49 -11.77
CA GLU A 7 -14.59 2.85 -12.71
C GLU A 7 -14.13 3.89 -13.75
N LYS A 8 -12.91 4.41 -13.57
CA LYS A 8 -12.42 5.64 -14.21
C LYS A 8 -11.89 5.40 -15.63
N ASP A 9 -11.42 4.19 -15.85
CA ASP A 9 -11.16 3.63 -17.15
C ASP A 9 -12.37 2.71 -17.43
N GLU A 10 -12.80 2.56 -18.67
CA GLU A 10 -13.75 1.50 -19.06
C GLU A 10 -13.07 0.12 -18.87
N ALA A 11 -12.68 -0.20 -17.64
CA ALA A 11 -11.77 -1.26 -17.28
C ALA A 11 -12.45 -2.57 -17.63
N PRO A 12 -11.98 -3.29 -18.67
CA PRO A 12 -12.66 -4.49 -19.14
C PRO A 12 -12.55 -5.65 -18.13
N MET A 13 -11.64 -5.53 -17.16
CA MET A 13 -11.34 -6.51 -16.13
C MET A 13 -10.95 -5.80 -14.83
N LEU A 14 -11.20 -6.47 -13.72
CA LEU A 14 -10.96 -6.03 -12.35
C LEU A 14 -11.62 -4.69 -12.00
N PHE A 15 -12.79 -4.41 -12.59
CA PHE A 15 -13.56 -3.20 -12.30
C PHE A 15 -14.27 -3.32 -10.94
N ASN A 16 -14.58 -2.17 -10.33
CA ASN A 16 -15.29 -2.13 -9.06
C ASN A 16 -16.67 -2.80 -9.20
N GLY A 17 -16.95 -3.79 -8.34
CA GLY A 17 -18.16 -4.60 -8.39
C GLY A 17 -18.03 -5.92 -9.15
N GLU A 18 -16.95 -6.17 -9.90
CA GLU A 18 -16.77 -7.44 -10.60
C GLU A 18 -16.75 -8.64 -9.65
N HIS A 19 -17.41 -9.73 -10.03
CA HIS A 19 -17.40 -10.98 -9.29
C HIS A 19 -16.25 -11.87 -9.76
N VAL A 20 -15.37 -12.25 -8.84
CA VAL A 20 -14.20 -13.10 -9.09
C VAL A 20 -14.23 -14.34 -8.20
N GLY A 21 -13.48 -15.39 -8.58
CA GLY A 21 -13.42 -16.66 -7.88
C GLY A 21 -14.35 -17.73 -8.47
N ASN A 22 -14.37 -18.92 -7.84
CA ASN A 22 -15.14 -20.08 -8.32
C ASN A 22 -16.59 -20.14 -7.79
N GLY A 23 -17.05 -19.09 -7.10
CA GLY A 23 -18.40 -19.01 -6.51
C GLY A 23 -18.59 -19.76 -5.19
N SER A 24 -17.56 -20.45 -4.66
CA SER A 24 -17.65 -21.10 -3.36
C SER A 24 -17.61 -20.07 -2.21
N LYS A 25 -18.30 -20.37 -1.11
CA LYS A 25 -18.26 -19.57 0.12
C LYS A 25 -16.91 -19.71 0.85
N PRO A 26 -16.51 -18.73 1.68
CA PRO A 26 -17.22 -17.48 2.01
C PRO A 26 -17.15 -16.42 0.90
N VAL A 27 -18.08 -15.47 0.93
CA VAL A 27 -18.00 -14.25 0.10
C VAL A 27 -17.04 -13.28 0.78
N THR A 28 -16.16 -12.65 0.00
CA THR A 28 -15.10 -11.78 0.49
C THR A 28 -15.02 -10.47 -0.29
N ASP A 29 -14.47 -9.44 0.34
CA ASP A 29 -13.96 -8.28 -0.38
C ASP A 29 -12.58 -8.58 -0.95
N VAL A 30 -12.29 -7.99 -2.11
CA VAL A 30 -11.04 -8.16 -2.83
C VAL A 30 -10.56 -6.79 -3.26
N ALA A 31 -9.35 -6.43 -2.86
CA ALA A 31 -8.60 -5.29 -3.36
C ALA A 31 -7.41 -5.81 -4.17
N VAL A 32 -7.26 -5.35 -5.40
CA VAL A 32 -6.16 -5.75 -6.28
C VAL A 32 -5.50 -4.52 -6.86
N ASP A 33 -4.18 -4.58 -6.92
CA ASP A 33 -3.35 -3.66 -7.69
C ASP A 33 -2.40 -4.53 -8.54
N PRO A 34 -2.75 -4.81 -9.80
CA PRO A 34 -1.95 -5.65 -10.67
C PRO A 34 -0.50 -5.22 -10.77
N ILE A 35 -0.23 -3.90 -10.81
CA ILE A 35 1.12 -3.32 -10.82
C ILE A 35 1.12 -1.98 -10.06
N ASP A 36 1.48 -2.03 -8.77
CA ASP A 36 1.81 -0.85 -7.98
C ASP A 36 3.14 -0.27 -8.51
N GLY A 37 3.03 0.77 -9.33
CA GLY A 37 4.15 1.34 -10.08
C GLY A 37 4.25 0.85 -11.52
N THR A 38 3.21 1.04 -12.32
CA THR A 38 3.23 0.83 -13.78
C THR A 38 4.39 1.57 -14.46
N THR A 39 4.64 2.83 -14.07
CA THR A 39 5.78 3.63 -14.53
C THR A 39 7.13 3.05 -14.08
N LEU A 40 7.20 2.47 -12.87
CA LEU A 40 8.43 1.81 -12.41
C LEU A 40 8.74 0.61 -13.30
N THR A 41 7.73 -0.21 -13.57
CA THR A 41 7.87 -1.39 -14.42
C THR A 41 8.26 -1.02 -15.85
N SER A 42 7.59 -0.04 -16.47
CA SER A 42 7.86 0.35 -17.86
C SER A 42 9.24 0.97 -18.08
N LEU A 43 9.80 1.58 -17.03
CA LEU A 43 11.13 2.19 -17.05
C LEU A 43 12.23 1.30 -16.43
N GLY A 44 11.89 0.06 -16.03
CA GLY A 44 12.84 -0.85 -15.39
C GLY A 44 13.39 -0.34 -14.05
N ARG A 45 12.63 0.50 -13.34
CA ARG A 45 12.99 1.02 -12.02
C ARG A 45 12.58 0.04 -10.93
N GLY A 46 13.27 0.09 -9.81
CA GLY A 46 13.01 -0.82 -8.69
C GLY A 46 11.70 -0.54 -7.95
N ASN A 47 11.34 -1.46 -7.05
CA ASN A 47 10.18 -1.41 -6.14
C ASN A 47 8.78 -1.55 -6.78
N ALA A 48 8.66 -2.02 -8.02
CA ALA A 48 7.33 -2.35 -8.57
C ALA A 48 6.80 -3.67 -8.00
N LEU A 49 5.55 -3.67 -7.55
CA LEU A 49 4.90 -4.82 -6.92
C LEU A 49 3.60 -5.19 -7.64
N SER A 50 3.23 -6.47 -7.58
CA SER A 50 1.88 -6.94 -7.88
C SER A 50 1.20 -7.35 -6.57
N VAL A 51 0.01 -6.84 -6.29
CA VAL A 51 -0.59 -6.85 -4.95
C VAL A 51 -2.04 -7.32 -4.96
N ILE A 52 -2.40 -8.10 -3.94
CA ILE A 52 -3.78 -8.46 -3.62
C ILE A 52 -4.01 -8.43 -2.10
N ALA A 53 -5.15 -7.91 -1.69
CA ALA A 53 -5.70 -8.08 -0.36
C ALA A 53 -7.10 -8.68 -0.43
N VAL A 54 -7.42 -9.55 0.53
CA VAL A 54 -8.73 -10.20 0.66
C VAL A 54 -9.19 -10.09 2.10
N ALA A 55 -10.46 -9.73 2.31
CA ALA A 55 -11.02 -9.50 3.63
C ALA A 55 -12.48 -9.98 3.69
N GLU A 56 -13.06 -10.02 4.88
CA GLU A 56 -14.49 -10.32 5.05
C GLU A 56 -15.35 -9.36 4.20
N ARG A 57 -16.48 -9.86 3.67
CA ARG A 57 -17.36 -9.08 2.80
C ARG A 57 -17.89 -7.84 3.53
N GLY A 58 -17.72 -6.66 2.92
CA GLY A 58 -18.16 -5.38 3.46
C GLY A 58 -17.20 -4.76 4.48
N SER A 59 -16.00 -5.32 4.65
CA SER A 59 -15.03 -4.84 5.65
C SER A 59 -13.97 -3.90 5.08
N MET A 60 -13.79 -3.84 3.76
CA MET A 60 -12.87 -2.88 3.15
C MET A 60 -13.56 -1.53 2.96
N PHE A 61 -12.88 -0.45 3.37
CA PHE A 61 -13.36 0.90 3.15
C PHE A 61 -13.53 1.19 1.66
N ASN A 62 -14.71 1.65 1.29
CA ASN A 62 -14.99 2.09 -0.07
C ASN A 62 -14.66 3.58 -0.19
N PRO A 63 -13.68 3.97 -1.02
CA PRO A 63 -13.30 5.37 -1.22
C PRO A 63 -14.39 6.24 -1.85
N GLY A 64 -15.42 5.63 -2.44
CA GLY A 64 -16.45 6.34 -3.20
C GLY A 64 -15.80 7.20 -4.28
N PRO A 65 -16.20 8.48 -4.43
CA PRO A 65 -15.63 9.35 -5.45
C PRO A 65 -14.25 9.94 -5.07
N PHE A 66 -13.76 9.72 -3.85
CA PHE A 66 -12.54 10.33 -3.34
C PHE A 66 -11.32 9.43 -3.56
N VAL A 67 -10.65 9.65 -4.68
CA VAL A 67 -9.52 8.82 -5.13
C VAL A 67 -8.18 9.15 -4.45
N TYR A 68 -8.09 10.20 -3.64
CA TYR A 68 -6.87 10.57 -2.91
C TYR A 68 -7.13 10.72 -1.41
N MET A 69 -6.11 10.39 -0.62
CA MET A 69 -6.08 10.61 0.82
C MET A 69 -4.66 10.98 1.28
N ASN A 70 -4.58 11.85 2.30
CA ASN A 70 -3.36 12.02 3.06
C ASN A 70 -3.16 10.80 3.96
N LYS A 71 -1.92 10.32 4.08
CA LYS A 71 -1.56 9.08 4.78
C LYS A 71 -0.39 9.34 5.71
N ILE A 72 -0.42 8.69 6.87
CA ILE A 72 0.76 8.46 7.71
C ILE A 72 0.75 7.00 8.15
N ALA A 73 1.85 6.28 7.94
CA ALA A 73 1.97 4.88 8.33
C ALA A 73 3.30 4.60 9.04
N VAL A 74 3.25 3.73 10.05
CA VAL A 74 4.39 3.34 10.89
C VAL A 74 4.33 1.86 11.27
N GLY A 75 5.48 1.33 11.66
CA GLY A 75 5.61 -0.02 12.21
C GLY A 75 5.05 -0.20 13.63
N PRO A 76 5.04 -1.45 14.13
CA PRO A 76 4.49 -1.80 15.44
C PRO A 76 5.19 -1.09 16.61
N ASP A 77 6.45 -0.70 16.44
CA ASP A 77 7.26 0.04 17.41
C ASP A 77 6.84 1.50 17.61
N ALA A 78 6.08 2.08 16.67
CA ALA A 78 5.54 3.43 16.76
C ALA A 78 4.00 3.47 16.68
N ARG A 79 3.33 2.32 16.78
CA ARG A 79 1.87 2.24 16.88
C ARG A 79 1.38 3.01 18.12
N GLY A 80 0.36 3.82 17.92
CA GLY A 80 -0.24 4.73 18.89
C GLY A 80 0.48 6.07 19.03
N ALA A 81 1.59 6.30 18.32
CA ALA A 81 2.38 7.53 18.44
C ALA A 81 1.99 8.62 17.44
N ILE A 82 1.27 8.27 16.37
CA ILE A 82 0.97 9.16 15.25
C ILE A 82 -0.42 9.80 15.37
N ASP A 83 -0.55 11.00 14.83
CA ASP A 83 -1.81 11.73 14.69
C ASP A 83 -1.75 12.59 13.42
N ILE A 84 -2.46 12.17 12.37
CA ILE A 84 -2.49 12.82 11.06
C ILE A 84 -3.04 14.25 11.10
N THR A 85 -3.75 14.64 12.18
CA THR A 85 -4.27 16.00 12.36
C THR A 85 -3.25 16.97 12.94
N LYS A 86 -2.11 16.47 13.43
CA LYS A 86 -1.02 17.27 13.97
C LYS A 86 -0.02 17.66 12.90
N SER A 87 0.84 18.62 13.24
CA SER A 87 1.93 19.04 12.35
C SER A 87 2.88 17.88 12.03
N VAL A 88 3.58 18.00 10.90
CA VAL A 88 4.62 17.05 10.51
C VAL A 88 5.66 16.92 11.63
N ARG A 89 6.10 18.05 12.19
CA ARG A 89 7.07 18.07 13.29
C ARG A 89 6.60 17.28 14.51
N HIS A 90 5.35 17.42 14.91
CA HIS A 90 4.79 16.69 16.05
C HIS A 90 4.89 15.17 15.83
N ASN A 91 4.48 14.70 14.65
CA ASN A 91 4.56 13.29 14.28
C ASN A 91 6.00 12.79 14.24
N LEU A 92 6.93 13.55 13.64
CA LEU A 92 8.35 13.17 13.61
C LEU A 92 8.94 13.04 15.01
N ASP A 93 8.67 13.98 15.91
CA ASP A 93 9.13 13.91 17.29
C ASP A 93 8.50 12.73 18.05
N ALA A 94 7.23 12.41 17.79
CA ALA A 94 6.54 11.28 18.41
C ALA A 94 7.08 9.92 17.93
N ILE A 95 7.31 9.78 16.62
CA ILE A 95 7.91 8.60 16.00
C ILE A 95 9.34 8.40 16.52
N ALA A 96 10.15 9.47 16.58
CA ALA A 96 11.50 9.42 17.12
C ALA A 96 11.52 8.91 18.57
N ARG A 97 10.64 9.44 19.42
CA ARG A 97 10.51 9.00 20.82
C ARG A 97 10.10 7.53 20.92
N ALA A 98 9.09 7.10 20.16
CA ALA A 98 8.59 5.73 20.20
C ALA A 98 9.64 4.72 19.73
N LYS A 99 10.41 5.08 18.69
CA LYS A 99 11.47 4.24 18.13
C LYS A 99 12.82 4.35 18.86
N HIS A 100 12.92 5.18 19.90
CA HIS A 100 14.18 5.49 20.60
C HIS A 100 15.30 5.97 19.65
N LYS A 101 14.95 6.81 18.69
CA LYS A 101 15.85 7.39 17.68
C LYS A 101 15.94 8.90 17.80
N THR A 102 17.00 9.50 17.29
CA THR A 102 17.04 10.94 17.01
C THR A 102 16.42 11.26 15.66
N LEU A 103 16.00 12.52 15.43
CA LEU A 103 15.34 12.91 14.18
C LEU A 103 16.19 12.63 12.94
N ASN A 104 17.50 12.83 13.01
CA ASN A 104 18.43 12.55 11.90
C ASN A 104 18.65 11.06 11.62
N GLU A 105 18.21 10.18 12.51
CA GLU A 105 18.19 8.73 12.29
C GLU A 105 16.89 8.26 11.63
N LEU A 106 15.84 9.10 11.63
CA LEU A 106 14.58 8.77 10.97
C LEU A 106 14.68 8.90 9.45
N THR A 107 14.13 7.93 8.74
CA THR A 107 13.94 7.97 7.29
C THR A 107 12.46 7.91 6.95
N ILE A 108 11.95 8.96 6.29
CA ILE A 108 10.54 9.08 5.89
C ILE A 108 10.41 8.83 4.39
N VAL A 109 9.53 7.91 3.99
CA VAL A 109 9.15 7.73 2.59
C VAL A 109 8.08 8.73 2.21
N VAL A 110 8.25 9.39 1.07
CA VAL A 110 7.31 10.38 0.50
C VAL A 110 7.28 10.21 -1.02
N LEU A 111 6.09 10.28 -1.62
CA LEU A 111 5.96 10.32 -3.08
C LEU A 111 6.56 11.63 -3.63
N ASP A 112 7.39 11.53 -4.65
CA ASP A 112 7.99 12.68 -5.34
C ASP A 112 6.95 13.36 -6.24
N ARG A 113 6.26 14.36 -5.68
CA ARG A 113 5.16 15.08 -6.33
C ARG A 113 5.20 16.54 -5.87
N PRO A 114 4.88 17.52 -6.74
CA PRO A 114 4.84 18.93 -6.35
C PRO A 114 3.94 19.23 -5.14
N ARG A 115 2.83 18.48 -4.98
CA ARG A 115 1.93 18.60 -3.82
C ARG A 115 2.59 18.23 -2.47
N HIS A 116 3.80 17.67 -2.47
CA HIS A 116 4.54 17.30 -1.27
C HIS A 116 5.77 18.18 -1.03
N ASP A 117 5.99 19.25 -1.81
CA ASP A 117 7.17 20.11 -1.64
C ASP A 117 7.24 20.72 -0.24
N ASP A 118 6.10 21.16 0.30
CA ASP A 118 5.99 21.68 1.68
C ASP A 118 6.30 20.59 2.72
N LEU A 119 5.69 19.41 2.58
CA LEU A 119 5.94 18.25 3.45
C LEU A 119 7.43 17.86 3.47
N VAL A 120 8.05 17.80 2.29
CA VAL A 120 9.48 17.50 2.11
C VAL A 120 10.32 18.59 2.76
N GLY A 121 9.94 19.86 2.61
CA GLY A 121 10.58 21.00 3.27
C GLY A 121 10.53 20.91 4.79
N GLU A 122 9.37 20.57 5.37
CA GLU A 122 9.19 20.39 6.81
C GLU A 122 10.02 19.22 7.36
N ILE A 123 10.02 18.06 6.69
CA ILE A 123 10.80 16.89 7.10
C ILE A 123 12.31 17.19 7.07
N ARG A 124 12.79 17.85 5.99
CA ARG A 124 14.20 18.27 5.88
C ARG A 124 14.58 19.28 6.96
N SER A 125 13.72 20.27 7.22
CA SER A 125 13.96 21.29 8.25
C SER A 125 14.00 20.70 9.66
N ALA A 126 13.29 19.61 9.91
CA ALA A 126 13.37 18.86 11.16
C ALA A 126 14.67 18.03 11.29
N GLY A 127 15.44 17.87 10.20
CA GLY A 127 16.70 17.12 10.17
C GLY A 127 16.56 15.64 9.84
N CYS A 128 15.35 15.18 9.46
CA CYS A 128 15.10 13.79 9.09
C CYS A 128 15.59 13.49 7.66
N ARG A 129 15.86 12.21 7.39
CA ARG A 129 16.17 11.71 6.04
C ARG A 129 14.88 11.46 5.27
N ILE A 130 14.92 11.62 3.95
CA ILE A 130 13.79 11.35 3.06
C ILE A 130 14.18 10.33 2.02
N LYS A 131 13.31 9.34 1.81
CA LYS A 131 13.35 8.44 0.66
C LYS A 131 12.22 8.83 -0.29
N LEU A 132 12.58 9.59 -1.31
CA LEU A 132 11.64 9.95 -2.37
C LEU A 132 11.40 8.75 -3.28
N ILE A 133 10.12 8.45 -3.54
CA ILE A 133 9.69 7.40 -4.46
C ILE A 133 8.83 8.01 -5.57
N SER A 134 9.03 7.61 -6.82
CA SER A 134 8.21 8.16 -7.91
C SER A 134 6.80 7.59 -7.89
N ASP A 135 6.64 6.31 -7.56
CA ASP A 135 5.36 5.62 -7.48
C ASP A 135 5.50 4.54 -6.40
N GLY A 136 4.43 3.81 -6.06
CA GLY A 136 4.56 2.69 -5.14
C GLY A 136 4.33 3.02 -3.67
N ASP A 137 3.21 3.66 -3.31
CA ASP A 137 2.98 4.01 -1.90
C ASP A 137 2.46 2.84 -1.04
N ILE A 138 2.04 1.72 -1.66
CA ILE A 138 1.84 0.44 -0.96
C ILE A 138 3.17 -0.09 -0.46
N PHE A 139 4.20 -0.11 -1.32
CA PHE A 139 5.57 -0.39 -0.90
C PHE A 139 5.99 0.53 0.25
N GLY A 140 5.76 1.84 0.12
CA GLY A 140 6.16 2.82 1.13
C GLY A 140 5.55 2.55 2.52
N ALA A 141 4.26 2.19 2.56
CA ALA A 141 3.58 1.83 3.81
C ALA A 141 4.18 0.55 4.41
N ILE A 142 4.29 -0.52 3.63
CA ILE A 142 4.83 -1.80 4.10
C ILE A 142 6.28 -1.64 4.58
N ALA A 143 7.07 -0.86 3.86
CA ALA A 143 8.46 -0.59 4.21
C ALA A 143 8.58 0.06 5.60
N ALA A 144 7.70 1.01 5.94
CA ALA A 144 7.68 1.66 7.26
C ALA A 144 7.39 0.70 8.42
N ALA A 145 6.72 -0.41 8.14
CA ALA A 145 6.41 -1.46 9.11
C ALA A 145 7.32 -2.70 9.00
N TRP A 146 8.32 -2.68 8.10
CA TRP A 146 9.23 -3.79 7.87
C TRP A 146 10.63 -3.48 8.44
N PRO A 147 11.13 -4.25 9.44
CA PRO A 147 12.35 -3.89 10.16
C PRO A 147 13.62 -3.72 9.32
N GLN A 148 13.69 -4.34 8.14
CA GLN A 148 14.91 -4.44 7.33
C GLN A 148 15.05 -3.36 6.25
N THR A 149 14.01 -2.53 6.03
CA THR A 149 14.02 -1.53 4.94
C THR A 149 14.75 -0.24 5.30
N GLY A 150 14.97 -0.01 6.60
CA GLY A 150 15.49 1.25 7.12
C GLY A 150 14.52 2.43 6.99
N VAL A 151 13.24 2.19 6.70
CA VAL A 151 12.18 3.20 6.65
C VAL A 151 11.45 3.23 7.99
N ASP A 152 11.20 4.44 8.51
CA ASP A 152 10.54 4.64 9.80
C ASP A 152 9.07 5.04 9.69
N ALA A 153 8.72 5.76 8.63
CA ALA A 153 7.34 6.16 8.34
C ALA A 153 7.11 6.41 6.85
N LEU A 154 5.86 6.24 6.41
CA LEU A 154 5.32 6.84 5.19
C LEU A 154 4.56 8.11 5.59
N MET A 155 4.73 9.21 4.85
CA MET A 155 3.90 10.41 4.97
C MET A 155 3.53 10.98 3.60
N GLY A 156 2.30 11.47 3.45
CA GLY A 156 1.88 12.28 2.31
C GLY A 156 0.58 11.81 1.64
N ILE A 157 0.22 12.51 0.57
CA ILE A 157 -1.00 12.30 -0.20
C ILE A 157 -0.77 11.33 -1.35
N GLY A 158 -1.54 10.24 -1.34
CA GLY A 158 -1.55 9.22 -2.38
C GLY A 158 -2.94 8.66 -2.60
N GLY A 159 -3.05 7.61 -3.41
CA GLY A 159 -4.36 7.09 -3.79
C GLY A 159 -5.10 6.43 -2.62
N THR A 160 -6.39 6.71 -2.48
CA THR A 160 -7.21 6.10 -1.40
C THR A 160 -7.27 4.57 -1.53
N PRO A 161 -7.44 3.97 -2.73
CA PRO A 161 -7.45 2.51 -2.90
C PRO A 161 -6.17 1.84 -2.36
N GLU A 162 -5.00 2.41 -2.66
CA GLU A 162 -3.70 1.95 -2.20
C GLU A 162 -3.57 2.08 -0.67
N GLY A 163 -4.21 3.09 -0.07
CA GLY A 163 -4.30 3.24 1.38
C GLY A 163 -5.06 2.09 2.05
N VAL A 164 -6.17 1.64 1.46
CA VAL A 164 -6.96 0.51 1.95
C VAL A 164 -6.19 -0.81 1.79
N THR A 165 -5.57 -1.02 0.63
CA THR A 165 -4.72 -2.19 0.38
C THR A 165 -3.53 -2.23 1.35
N SER A 166 -2.89 -1.09 1.60
CA SER A 166 -1.81 -0.95 2.58
C SER A 166 -2.28 -1.25 4.00
N ALA A 167 -3.48 -0.83 4.38
CA ALA A 167 -4.02 -1.09 5.71
C ALA A 167 -4.14 -2.59 6.03
N ALA A 168 -4.48 -3.43 5.04
CA ALA A 168 -4.48 -4.89 5.23
C ALA A 168 -3.08 -5.44 5.59
N ALA A 169 -2.04 -4.96 4.91
CA ALA A 169 -0.65 -5.34 5.19
C ALA A 169 -0.16 -4.79 6.54
N ILE A 170 -0.40 -3.51 6.81
CA ILE A 170 -0.03 -2.84 8.06
C ILE A 170 -0.69 -3.51 9.27
N LYS A 171 -1.99 -3.85 9.15
CA LYS A 171 -2.72 -4.57 10.19
C LYS A 171 -2.10 -5.94 10.46
N ALA A 172 -1.69 -6.67 9.43
CA ALA A 172 -1.00 -7.96 9.59
C ALA A 172 0.41 -7.82 10.20
N LEU A 173 1.09 -6.69 9.96
CA LEU A 173 2.38 -6.34 10.56
C LEU A 173 2.26 -5.81 12.00
N GLY A 174 1.05 -5.53 12.46
CA GLY A 174 0.80 -4.92 13.77
C GLY A 174 1.17 -3.44 13.86
N GLY A 175 1.41 -2.78 12.71
CA GLY A 175 1.69 -1.35 12.63
C GLY A 175 0.43 -0.50 12.71
N GLU A 176 0.56 0.75 12.28
CA GLU A 176 -0.55 1.70 12.21
C GLU A 176 -0.48 2.53 10.94
N ILE A 177 -1.63 2.69 10.29
CA ILE A 177 -1.88 3.67 9.24
C ILE A 177 -3.08 4.54 9.64
N GLN A 178 -2.94 5.84 9.47
CA GLN A 178 -4.03 6.81 9.53
C GLN A 178 -4.17 7.50 8.19
N GLY A 179 -5.42 7.78 7.83
CA GLY A 179 -5.81 8.38 6.57
C GLY A 179 -6.77 9.55 6.77
N LEU A 180 -6.67 10.56 5.91
CA LEU A 180 -7.62 11.66 5.82
C LEU A 180 -7.96 11.88 4.34
N LEU A 181 -9.25 11.81 3.98
CA LEU A 181 -9.64 12.03 2.57
C LEU A 181 -9.14 13.39 2.09
N TRP A 182 -8.68 13.43 0.84
CA TRP A 182 -8.08 14.64 0.26
C TRP A 182 -8.84 15.06 -1.00
N ALA A 183 -9.43 16.25 -0.94
CA ALA A 183 -10.11 16.86 -2.07
C ALA A 183 -9.11 17.60 -2.96
N ARG A 184 -9.14 17.34 -4.27
CA ARG A 184 -8.28 18.00 -5.27
C ARG A 184 -8.65 19.46 -5.50
N GLY A 185 -9.89 19.83 -5.20
CA GLY A 185 -10.43 21.15 -5.44
C GLY A 185 -11.84 21.32 -4.89
N GLU A 186 -12.49 22.40 -5.30
CA GLU A 186 -13.82 22.75 -4.77
C GLU A 186 -14.93 21.79 -5.24
N GLU A 187 -14.79 21.17 -6.41
CA GLU A 187 -15.74 20.17 -6.91
C GLU A 187 -15.80 18.94 -5.99
N ASP A 188 -14.64 18.37 -5.63
CA ASP A 188 -14.53 17.28 -4.67
C ASP A 188 -15.13 17.69 -3.30
N ARG A 189 -14.90 18.93 -2.85
CA ARG A 189 -15.47 19.44 -1.58
C ARG A 189 -16.99 19.60 -1.66
N ALA A 190 -17.51 20.11 -2.76
CA ALA A 190 -18.95 20.24 -2.97
C ALA A 190 -19.62 18.86 -3.00
N LEU A 191 -18.99 17.89 -3.67
CA LEU A 191 -19.44 16.50 -3.69
C LEU A 191 -19.44 15.87 -2.30
N ALA A 192 -18.41 16.16 -1.48
CA ALA A 192 -18.35 15.69 -0.11
C ALA A 192 -19.53 16.21 0.72
N ARG A 193 -19.81 17.52 0.63
CA ARG A 193 -20.95 18.16 1.31
C ARG A 193 -22.28 17.58 0.85
N ALA A 194 -22.47 17.42 -0.46
CA ALA A 194 -23.70 16.88 -1.04
C ALA A 194 -23.95 15.41 -0.65
N SER A 195 -22.87 14.64 -0.48
CA SER A 195 -22.93 13.21 -0.13
C SER A 195 -22.86 12.96 1.38
N GLY A 196 -22.78 14.00 2.20
CA GLY A 196 -22.64 13.89 3.66
C GLY A 196 -21.32 13.26 4.13
N ILE A 197 -20.26 13.31 3.31
CA ILE A 197 -18.95 12.75 3.63
C ILE A 197 -18.16 13.75 4.46
N ASP A 198 -17.77 13.33 5.67
CA ASP A 198 -16.91 14.11 6.55
C ASP A 198 -15.44 13.97 6.13
N MET A 199 -14.93 15.00 5.45
CA MET A 199 -13.54 15.08 5.01
C MET A 199 -12.54 15.26 6.16
N ASN A 200 -13.01 15.57 7.38
CA ASN A 200 -12.16 15.73 8.56
C ASN A 200 -12.07 14.46 9.41
N ARG A 201 -12.81 13.40 9.06
CA ARG A 201 -12.75 12.13 9.77
C ARG A 201 -11.41 11.45 9.52
N VAL A 202 -10.68 11.21 10.60
CA VAL A 202 -9.50 10.34 10.58
C VAL A 202 -9.97 8.89 10.39
N LEU A 203 -9.48 8.26 9.33
CA LEU A 203 -9.64 6.85 9.05
C LEU A 203 -8.46 6.10 9.65
N THR A 204 -8.69 5.31 10.69
CA THR A 204 -7.68 4.43 11.30
C THR A 204 -7.46 3.17 10.45
N THR A 205 -6.48 2.36 10.84
CA THR A 205 -6.24 1.05 10.22
C THR A 205 -7.50 0.17 10.27
N ASP A 206 -8.22 0.20 11.38
CA ASP A 206 -9.45 -0.56 11.57
C ASP A 206 -10.66 0.08 10.87
N ASP A 207 -10.63 1.37 10.55
CA ASP A 207 -11.65 1.97 9.68
C ASP A 207 -11.47 1.58 8.21
N LEU A 208 -10.20 1.43 7.77
CA LEU A 208 -9.84 1.06 6.40
C LEU A 208 -10.09 -0.43 6.11
N VAL A 209 -9.82 -1.30 7.09
CA VAL A 209 -10.10 -2.75 7.02
C VAL A 209 -10.73 -3.23 8.33
N GLN A 210 -12.05 -3.28 8.35
CA GLN A 210 -12.93 -3.53 9.51
C GLN A 210 -13.12 -5.01 9.86
N CYS A 211 -12.09 -5.84 9.68
CA CYS A 211 -12.14 -7.24 10.11
C CYS A 211 -10.78 -7.75 10.59
N ASP A 212 -10.81 -8.86 11.31
CA ASP A 212 -9.60 -9.53 11.84
C ASP A 212 -9.19 -10.76 11.01
N ASP A 213 -10.00 -11.16 10.02
CA ASP A 213 -9.65 -12.18 9.02
C ASP A 213 -9.41 -11.54 7.65
N ALA A 214 -8.29 -10.83 7.55
CA ALA A 214 -7.77 -10.30 6.29
C ALA A 214 -6.44 -10.96 5.88
N PHE A 215 -6.23 -11.03 4.58
CA PHE A 215 -5.09 -11.60 3.90
C PHE A 215 -4.46 -10.55 3.00
N PHE A 216 -3.13 -10.54 2.94
CA PHE A 216 -2.36 -9.71 2.02
C PHE A 216 -1.30 -10.56 1.33
N ALA A 217 -1.13 -10.37 0.03
CA ALA A 217 -0.01 -10.89 -0.71
C ALA A 217 0.56 -9.86 -1.70
N ALA A 218 1.88 -9.86 -1.81
CA ALA A 218 2.59 -9.07 -2.81
C ALA A 218 3.69 -9.92 -3.46
N THR A 219 3.97 -9.68 -4.74
CA THR A 219 5.10 -10.29 -5.46
C THR A 219 5.91 -9.20 -6.13
N GLY A 220 7.24 -9.28 -6.04
CA GLY A 220 8.13 -8.34 -6.72
C GLY A 220 8.06 -8.50 -8.23
N VAL A 221 7.75 -7.41 -8.93
CA VAL A 221 7.83 -7.35 -10.40
C VAL A 221 9.24 -6.94 -10.81
N THR A 222 9.73 -5.82 -10.27
CA THR A 222 11.12 -5.37 -10.38
C THR A 222 11.83 -5.52 -9.03
N ASP A 223 13.18 -5.56 -9.05
CA ASP A 223 13.96 -5.68 -7.82
C ASP A 223 13.70 -4.47 -6.91
N GLY A 224 13.40 -4.75 -5.64
CA GLY A 224 13.08 -3.73 -4.65
C GLY A 224 13.64 -4.05 -3.26
N ASP A 225 13.46 -3.12 -2.33
CA ASP A 225 13.97 -3.24 -0.96
C ASP A 225 13.21 -4.31 -0.16
N LEU A 226 11.96 -4.60 -0.53
CA LEU A 226 11.12 -5.59 0.13
C LEU A 226 11.18 -6.96 -0.56
N LEU A 227 11.07 -6.99 -1.89
CA LEU A 227 10.96 -8.21 -2.68
C LEU A 227 11.87 -8.12 -3.91
N ARG A 228 12.49 -9.26 -4.25
CA ARG A 228 13.16 -9.44 -5.53
C ARG A 228 12.15 -9.49 -6.67
N GLY A 229 12.51 -8.87 -7.78
CA GLY A 229 11.76 -8.93 -9.03
C GLY A 229 11.84 -10.30 -9.68
N VAL A 230 11.07 -10.48 -10.75
CA VAL A 230 11.09 -11.73 -11.51
C VAL A 230 12.42 -11.88 -12.24
N ARG A 231 13.08 -13.03 -12.09
CA ARG A 231 14.34 -13.34 -12.78
C ARG A 231 14.18 -14.57 -13.64
N TYR A 232 14.72 -14.50 -14.85
CA TYR A 232 14.71 -15.60 -15.80
C TYR A 232 16.08 -16.26 -15.88
N ASP A 233 16.11 -17.59 -15.88
CA ASP A 233 17.30 -18.42 -16.07
C ASP A 233 16.98 -19.58 -17.03
N THR A 234 17.90 -20.55 -17.15
CA THR A 234 17.70 -21.73 -18.01
C THR A 234 16.64 -22.70 -17.47
N TYR A 235 16.25 -22.59 -16.21
CA TYR A 235 15.20 -23.41 -15.60
C TYR A 235 13.81 -22.81 -15.83
N GLY A 236 13.71 -21.48 -15.91
CA GLY A 236 12.49 -20.75 -16.23
C GLY A 236 12.48 -19.39 -15.56
N ALA A 237 11.54 -19.16 -14.66
CA ALA A 237 11.42 -17.92 -13.90
C ALA A 237 11.54 -18.16 -12.39
N THR A 238 11.96 -17.14 -11.65
CA THR A 238 11.90 -17.11 -10.19
C THR A 238 11.16 -15.88 -9.74
N SER A 239 10.35 -16.01 -8.69
CA SER A 239 9.63 -14.91 -8.07
C SER A 239 9.79 -14.96 -6.55
N GLN A 240 9.76 -13.80 -5.91
CA GLN A 240 9.70 -13.69 -4.47
C GLN A 240 8.41 -12.99 -4.05
N SER A 241 7.69 -13.62 -3.14
CA SER A 241 6.41 -13.11 -2.65
C SER A 241 6.42 -12.95 -1.14
N LEU A 242 5.66 -11.98 -0.65
CA LEU A 242 5.29 -11.80 0.74
C LEU A 242 3.83 -12.19 0.91
N VAL A 243 3.51 -13.01 1.91
CA VAL A 243 2.15 -13.43 2.24
C VAL A 243 1.90 -13.27 3.74
N MET A 244 0.76 -12.66 4.09
CA MET A 244 0.46 -12.24 5.46
C MET A 244 -1.00 -12.51 5.79
N ARG A 245 -1.28 -12.88 7.04
CA ARG A 245 -2.64 -13.09 7.55
C ARG A 245 -2.83 -12.38 8.88
N VAL A 246 -3.75 -11.43 8.93
CA VAL A 246 -4.08 -10.63 10.13
C VAL A 246 -4.38 -11.54 11.31
N ARG A 247 -5.32 -12.47 11.16
CA ARG A 247 -5.78 -13.37 12.22
C ARG A 247 -4.69 -14.15 12.94
N SER A 248 -3.65 -14.55 12.21
CA SER A 248 -2.57 -15.38 12.74
C SER A 248 -1.29 -14.61 13.05
N GLY A 249 -1.17 -13.35 12.58
CA GLY A 249 0.08 -12.61 12.55
C GLY A 249 1.22 -13.28 11.77
N THR A 250 0.94 -14.38 11.04
CA THR A 250 1.98 -15.12 10.32
C THR A 250 2.37 -14.40 9.05
N ILE A 251 3.66 -14.19 8.89
CA ILE A 251 4.29 -13.56 7.74
C ILE A 251 5.17 -14.59 7.04
N ARG A 252 5.05 -14.72 5.72
CA ARG A 252 5.80 -15.68 4.92
C ARG A 252 6.48 -14.96 3.77
N THR A 253 7.79 -15.11 3.68
CA THR A 253 8.53 -14.86 2.45
C THR A 253 8.60 -16.17 1.67
N ILE A 254 8.20 -16.16 0.40
CA ILE A 254 8.10 -17.34 -0.44
C ILE A 254 8.98 -17.11 -1.68
N ASP A 255 10.03 -17.91 -1.81
CA ASP A 255 10.85 -17.98 -3.01
C ASP A 255 10.39 -19.15 -3.88
N THR A 256 9.96 -18.85 -5.10
CA THR A 256 9.40 -19.85 -6.01
C THR A 256 10.23 -19.96 -7.28
N ARG A 257 10.50 -21.19 -7.73
CA ARG A 257 11.10 -21.46 -9.05
C ARG A 257 10.05 -22.09 -9.97
N HIS A 258 9.76 -21.41 -11.06
CA HIS A 258 8.77 -21.74 -12.07
C HIS A 258 9.46 -22.43 -13.25
N ARG A 259 9.11 -23.68 -13.52
CA ARG A 259 9.68 -24.49 -14.61
C ARG A 259 9.06 -24.14 -15.96
N ALA A 260 9.85 -23.57 -16.87
CA ALA A 260 9.35 -23.18 -18.19
C ALA A 260 8.84 -24.39 -18.99
N ASP A 261 9.58 -25.50 -18.99
CA ASP A 261 9.27 -26.73 -19.75
C ASP A 261 7.91 -27.36 -19.41
N ARG A 262 7.47 -27.18 -18.16
CA ARG A 262 6.18 -27.68 -17.67
C ARG A 262 5.09 -26.64 -17.80
N ILE A 263 5.38 -25.38 -17.51
CA ILE A 263 4.37 -24.30 -17.56
C ILE A 263 3.93 -24.06 -19.01
N GLY A 264 4.85 -24.10 -19.97
CA GLY A 264 4.52 -23.94 -21.40
C GLY A 264 3.55 -25.00 -21.93
N GLN A 265 3.46 -26.17 -21.31
CA GLN A 265 2.52 -27.23 -21.72
C GLN A 265 1.06 -26.93 -21.35
N TYR A 266 0.83 -26.05 -20.37
CA TYR A 266 -0.50 -25.73 -19.84
C TYR A 266 -0.86 -24.25 -19.97
N SER A 267 0.08 -23.42 -20.40
CA SER A 267 -0.16 -21.99 -20.61
C SER A 267 -0.78 -21.74 -21.98
N SER A 268 -1.72 -20.80 -22.04
CA SER A 268 -2.22 -20.24 -23.29
C SER A 268 -1.23 -19.27 -23.94
N LEU A 269 -0.13 -18.95 -23.25
CA LEU A 269 0.97 -18.11 -23.72
C LEU A 269 2.19 -18.98 -24.02
N GLU A 270 2.91 -18.69 -25.10
CA GLU A 270 4.17 -19.38 -25.40
C GLU A 270 5.23 -19.02 -24.35
N PHE A 271 5.58 -19.98 -23.50
CA PHE A 271 6.78 -19.95 -22.67
C PHE A 271 7.87 -20.73 -23.42
N ARG A 272 8.87 -20.02 -23.94
CA ARG A 272 10.07 -20.49 -24.67
C ARG A 272 10.17 -21.98 -24.99
#